data_AF-A0A1H1DFW6-F1
#
_entry.id   AF-A0A1H1DFW6-F1
#
_cell.length_a   1.000
_cell.length_b   1.000
_cell.length_c   1.000
_cell.angle_alpha   90.00
_cell.angle_beta   90.00
_cell.angle_gamma   90.00
#
_symmetry.space_group_name_H-M   'P 1'
#
loop_
_entity.id
_entity.type
_entity.pdbx_description
1 polymer ?
#
loop_
_entity_poly.entity_id
_entity_poly.type
_entity_poly.pdbx_seq_one_letter_code
_entity_poly.pdbx_strand_id
1 'polypeptide(L)'
;MTNLTSDITHHAALDARMVKAVRGIRLLSLASWPAAAQAPFLEGYARGRPVLPEIDYPKLDFAEARRELDQIALAADASHPLGAYLRESVRSWDIAAQLLESLGASAVTAHSIALFGQPNETLPGNGPTAREAARHFIDIANDLDHELLAPEEQIPVSATALQLQLQGDLDDFFGSRVIAVELDPELIAKAAAGATRIRLRQGAAFSDYDRRQLLQHEALVHSLTALNGREQVHLPSLALSSPRVTATQEGLATFAEQITGSIDIERMKRISLRIEAVAMALDGADFIEVFGYFIDAGQNPTESFSSAQRVFRGVPTGGGAAFTKDTVYLRGLVGVHTFFRRSLQQDRLRLCRRLFAGKMTLDDVKSFEPLFESGVLAAPRWLPHWVSRANGLAGVLAFSLFANRIRLDQISETE
;
A
#
# COMPACT_ATOMS: atom_id res chain seq x y z
N MET A 1 -12.61 33.67 7.01
CA MET A 1 -12.19 32.95 8.23
C MET A 1 -13.40 32.18 8.72
N THR A 2 -13.40 30.86 8.53
CA THR A 2 -14.45 29.97 9.03
C THR A 2 -14.42 30.01 10.55
N ASN A 3 -15.49 30.45 11.20
CA ASN A 3 -15.60 30.37 12.66
C ASN A 3 -15.73 28.89 13.02
N LEU A 4 -14.63 28.29 13.50
CA LEU A 4 -14.60 26.90 13.93
C LEU A 4 -15.43 26.76 15.21
N THR A 5 -16.22 25.68 15.29
CA THR A 5 -16.92 25.34 16.53
C THR A 5 -15.91 24.89 17.60
N SER A 6 -16.34 24.90 18.87
CA SER A 6 -15.55 24.37 19.99
C SER A 6 -15.10 22.93 19.73
N ASP A 7 -16.00 22.12 19.15
CA ASP A 7 -15.78 20.70 18.96
C ASP A 7 -14.72 20.43 17.89
N ILE A 8 -14.70 21.21 16.80
CA ILE A 8 -13.65 21.09 15.77
C ILE A 8 -12.30 21.48 16.35
N THR A 9 -12.24 22.56 17.11
CA THR A 9 -11.01 23.05 17.75
C THR A 9 -10.45 22.01 18.73
N HIS A 10 -11.33 21.39 19.53
CA HIS A 10 -10.99 20.31 20.44
C HIS A 10 -10.37 19.10 19.72
N HIS A 11 -11.05 18.57 18.70
CA HIS A 11 -10.56 17.40 17.97
C HIS A 11 -9.29 17.70 17.15
N ALA A 12 -9.14 18.90 16.60
CA ALA A 12 -7.90 19.31 15.91
C ALA A 12 -6.70 19.34 16.87
N ALA A 13 -6.90 19.77 18.12
CA ALA A 13 -5.85 19.73 19.14
C ALA A 13 -5.48 18.29 19.51
N LEU A 14 -6.46 17.39 19.62
CA LEU A 14 -6.23 15.95 19.83
C LEU A 14 -5.46 15.32 18.67
N ASP A 15 -5.78 15.68 17.43
CA ASP A 15 -5.06 15.21 16.25
C ASP A 15 -3.58 15.63 16.25
N ALA A 16 -3.30 16.89 16.57
CA ALA A 16 -1.93 17.39 16.67
C ALA A 16 -1.12 16.64 17.75
N ARG A 17 -1.75 16.30 18.89
CA ARG A 17 -1.16 15.44 19.92
C ARG A 17 -0.86 14.04 19.39
N MET A 18 -1.81 13.42 18.68
CA MET A 18 -1.62 12.10 18.07
C MET A 18 -0.43 12.11 17.10
N VAL A 19 -0.37 13.09 16.19
CA VAL A 19 0.74 13.26 15.23
C VAL A 19 2.10 13.33 15.93
N LYS A 20 2.18 14.02 17.07
CA LYS A 20 3.40 14.09 17.88
C LYS A 20 3.75 12.74 18.51
N ALA A 21 2.77 12.06 19.11
CA ALA A 21 2.95 10.79 19.80
C ALA A 21 3.46 9.67 18.87
N VAL A 22 2.94 9.61 17.63
CA VAL A 22 3.23 8.50 16.70
C VAL A 22 4.49 8.69 15.87
N ARG A 23 5.18 9.83 15.99
CA ARG A 23 6.36 10.18 15.16
C ARG A 23 7.47 9.11 15.17
N GLY A 24 7.63 8.41 16.31
CA GLY A 24 8.61 7.35 16.48
C GLY A 24 8.17 5.97 15.96
N ILE A 25 6.87 5.76 15.72
CA ILE A 25 6.29 4.47 15.36
C ILE A 25 6.48 4.25 13.84
N ARG A 26 7.70 3.93 13.42
CA ARG A 26 8.06 3.73 12.00
C ARG A 26 8.00 2.26 11.61
N LEU A 27 6.78 1.71 11.53
CA LEU A 27 6.51 0.28 11.40
C LEU A 27 7.42 -0.47 10.41
N LEU A 28 7.41 -0.07 9.13
CA LEU A 28 8.17 -0.81 8.10
C LEU A 28 9.68 -0.68 8.24
N SER A 29 10.16 0.48 8.72
CA SER A 29 11.59 0.73 8.90
C SER A 29 12.14 0.00 10.12
N LEU A 30 11.35 -0.16 11.18
CA LEU A 30 11.79 -0.82 12.41
C LEU A 30 11.66 -2.34 12.33
N ALA A 31 10.76 -2.86 11.49
CA ALA A 31 10.61 -4.31 11.24
C ALA A 31 11.53 -4.85 10.12
N SER A 32 12.22 -3.97 9.38
CA SER A 32 13.05 -4.38 8.24
C SER A 32 14.29 -5.16 8.66
N TRP A 33 14.71 -6.11 7.83
CA TRP A 33 15.96 -6.85 8.04
C TRP A 33 17.17 -6.04 7.57
N PRO A 34 18.36 -6.25 8.16
CA PRO A 34 19.60 -5.71 7.64
C PRO A 34 19.94 -6.34 6.28
N ALA A 35 20.50 -5.57 5.36
CA ALA A 35 20.92 -6.07 4.04
C ALA A 35 21.94 -7.23 4.13
N ALA A 36 22.74 -7.25 5.21
CA ALA A 36 23.70 -8.30 5.49
C ALA A 36 23.08 -9.69 5.69
N ALA A 37 21.77 -9.79 5.96
CA ALA A 37 21.08 -11.08 6.10
C ALA A 37 20.98 -11.87 4.79
N GLN A 38 21.11 -11.21 3.63
CA GLN A 38 20.86 -11.84 2.32
C GLN A 38 22.03 -12.74 1.86
N ALA A 39 23.25 -12.20 1.85
CA ALA A 39 24.40 -12.90 1.26
C ALA A 39 24.67 -14.28 1.91
N PRO A 40 24.67 -14.43 3.24
CA PRO A 40 24.89 -15.73 3.88
C PRO A 40 23.84 -16.78 3.50
N PHE A 41 22.57 -16.38 3.41
CA PHE A 41 21.48 -17.27 3.01
C PHE A 41 21.67 -17.74 1.55
N LEU A 42 21.91 -16.81 0.62
CA LEU A 42 22.09 -17.14 -0.79
C LEU A 42 23.32 -18.01 -1.03
N GLU A 43 24.42 -17.79 -0.30
CA GLU A 43 25.59 -18.67 -0.35
C GLU A 43 25.29 -20.08 0.17
N GLY A 44 24.54 -20.20 1.26
CA GLY A 44 24.09 -21.49 1.79
C GLY A 44 23.21 -22.24 0.79
N TYR A 45 22.23 -21.53 0.21
CA TYR A 45 21.36 -22.05 -0.84
C TYR A 45 22.15 -22.55 -2.07
N ALA A 46 23.11 -21.75 -2.58
CA ALA A 46 23.94 -22.13 -3.72
C ALA A 46 24.80 -23.38 -3.45
N ARG A 47 25.12 -23.67 -2.19
CA ARG A 47 25.83 -24.88 -1.75
C ARG A 47 24.90 -26.06 -1.44
N GLY A 48 23.59 -25.93 -1.67
CA GLY A 48 22.58 -26.94 -1.34
C GLY A 48 22.35 -27.12 0.16
N ARG A 49 22.73 -26.13 0.98
CA ARG A 49 22.61 -26.15 2.45
C ARG A 49 22.06 -24.80 2.96
N PRO A 50 20.83 -24.40 2.57
CA PRO A 50 20.22 -23.20 3.12
C PRO A 50 20.01 -23.38 4.63
N VAL A 51 20.21 -22.29 5.38
CA VAL A 51 19.95 -22.22 6.82
C VAL A 51 18.92 -21.11 7.05
N LEU A 52 18.01 -21.31 8.00
CA LEU A 52 17.02 -20.30 8.35
C LEU A 52 17.74 -18.99 8.74
N PRO A 53 17.32 -17.83 8.18
CA PRO A 53 17.85 -16.55 8.63
C PRO A 53 17.50 -16.30 10.10
N GLU A 54 18.49 -15.90 10.88
CA GLU A 54 18.34 -15.44 12.25
C GLU A 54 18.50 -13.92 12.30
N ILE A 55 17.53 -13.23 12.89
CA ILE A 55 17.46 -11.77 12.90
C ILE A 55 17.30 -11.28 14.32
N ASP A 56 18.28 -10.51 14.79
CA ASP A 56 18.22 -9.84 16.08
C ASP A 56 17.44 -8.53 15.96
N TYR A 57 16.32 -8.46 16.68
CA TYR A 57 15.51 -7.24 16.76
C TYR A 57 15.87 -6.42 18.01
N PRO A 58 15.98 -5.08 17.88
CA PRO A 58 16.16 -4.23 19.05
C PRO A 58 14.91 -4.28 19.93
N LYS A 59 15.11 -4.22 21.25
CA LYS A 59 14.00 -4.03 22.19
C LYS A 59 13.48 -2.60 22.07
N LEU A 60 12.26 -2.45 21.57
CA LEU A 60 11.57 -1.17 21.43
C LEU A 60 10.60 -0.96 22.60
N ASP A 61 10.40 0.30 22.99
CA ASP A 61 9.45 0.69 24.04
C ASP A 61 8.68 1.93 23.58
N PHE A 62 7.36 1.79 23.45
CA PHE A 62 6.44 2.85 23.08
C PHE A 62 5.41 3.12 24.18
N ALA A 63 5.66 2.71 25.44
CA ALA A 63 4.71 2.84 26.54
C ALA A 63 4.24 4.29 26.77
N GLU A 64 5.11 5.29 26.62
CA GLU A 64 4.72 6.70 26.72
C GLU A 64 3.78 7.11 25.58
N ALA A 65 4.12 6.75 24.34
CA ALA A 65 3.29 7.04 23.18
C ALA A 65 1.92 6.36 23.30
N ARG A 66 1.87 5.10 23.76
CA ARG A 66 0.63 4.35 23.98
C ARG A 66 -0.25 4.98 25.07
N ARG A 67 0.33 5.41 26.20
CA ARG A 67 -0.41 6.16 27.24
C ARG A 67 -1.02 7.46 26.70
N GLU A 68 -0.28 8.20 25.88
CA GLU A 68 -0.78 9.42 25.25
C GLU A 68 -1.91 9.12 24.24
N LEU A 69 -1.76 8.06 23.45
CA LEU A 69 -2.79 7.56 22.54
C LEU A 69 -4.09 7.20 23.30
N ASP A 70 -4.00 6.48 24.42
CA ASP A 70 -5.16 6.15 25.26
C ASP A 70 -5.89 7.41 25.76
N GLN A 71 -5.15 8.41 26.22
CA GLN A 71 -5.73 9.68 26.65
C GLN A 71 -6.45 10.42 25.52
N ILE A 72 -5.89 10.38 24.30
CA ILE A 72 -6.51 10.96 23.11
C ILE A 72 -7.82 10.24 22.78
N ALA A 73 -7.82 8.90 22.80
CA ALA A 73 -9.03 8.11 22.52
C ALA A 73 -10.14 8.36 23.54
N LEU A 74 -9.81 8.52 24.83
CA LEU A 74 -10.77 8.85 25.88
C LEU A 74 -11.35 10.27 25.73
N ALA A 75 -10.56 11.22 25.25
CA ALA A 75 -10.98 12.61 25.08
C ALA A 75 -11.74 12.87 23.75
N ALA A 76 -11.69 11.93 22.79
CA ALA A 76 -12.32 12.06 21.49
C ALA A 76 -13.78 11.59 21.50
N ASP A 77 -14.70 12.45 21.04
CA ASP A 77 -16.12 12.12 20.97
C ASP A 77 -16.43 11.19 19.79
N ALA A 78 -16.90 9.98 20.10
CA ALA A 78 -17.24 8.97 19.09
C ALA A 78 -18.42 9.37 18.18
N SER A 79 -19.28 10.28 18.64
CA SER A 79 -20.43 10.75 17.85
C SER A 79 -20.03 11.80 16.80
N HIS A 80 -18.91 12.48 17.03
CA HIS A 80 -18.37 13.47 16.10
C HIS A 80 -17.48 12.79 15.04
N PRO A 81 -17.59 13.12 13.74
CA PRO A 81 -16.80 12.47 12.69
C PRO A 81 -15.27 12.51 12.92
N LEU A 82 -14.75 13.63 13.42
CA LEU A 82 -13.32 13.74 13.79
C LEU A 82 -12.95 12.87 14.99
N GLY A 83 -13.83 12.74 16.00
CA GLY A 83 -13.53 11.93 17.17
C GLY A 83 -13.62 10.44 16.89
N ALA A 84 -14.58 10.01 16.06
CA ALA A 84 -14.61 8.65 15.51
C ALA A 84 -13.32 8.32 14.73
N TYR A 85 -12.89 9.21 13.84
CA TYR A 85 -11.62 9.09 13.12
C TYR A 85 -10.41 8.94 14.05
N LEU A 86 -10.33 9.80 15.08
CA LEU A 86 -9.22 9.80 16.03
C LEU A 86 -9.16 8.49 16.82
N ARG A 87 -10.29 7.98 17.30
CA ARG A 87 -10.35 6.72 18.05
C ARG A 87 -9.88 5.53 17.21
N GLU A 88 -10.32 5.45 15.96
CA GLU A 88 -9.88 4.38 15.05
C GLU A 88 -8.40 4.52 14.66
N SER A 89 -7.93 5.75 14.45
CA SER A 89 -6.53 6.03 14.15
C SER A 89 -5.62 5.70 15.33
N VAL A 90 -6.00 6.10 16.54
CA VAL A 90 -5.31 5.77 17.80
C VAL A 90 -5.21 4.26 17.96
N ARG A 91 -6.32 3.52 17.80
CA ARG A 91 -6.32 2.06 17.91
C ARG A 91 -5.32 1.43 16.94
N SER A 92 -5.28 1.90 15.70
CA SER A 92 -4.34 1.39 14.70
C SER A 92 -2.88 1.68 15.07
N TRP A 93 -2.58 2.86 15.60
CA TRP A 93 -1.23 3.21 16.06
C TRP A 93 -0.81 2.44 17.30
N ASP A 94 -1.73 2.21 18.23
CA ASP A 94 -1.47 1.41 19.43
C ASP A 94 -1.14 -0.05 19.07
N ILE A 95 -1.90 -0.67 18.15
CA ILE A 95 -1.58 -2.02 17.64
C ILE A 95 -0.22 -2.03 16.94
N ALA A 96 0.13 -0.98 16.18
CA ALA A 96 1.45 -0.89 15.54
C ALA A 96 2.60 -0.74 16.54
N ALA A 97 2.39 -0.01 17.65
CA ALA A 97 3.33 0.07 18.75
C ALA A 97 3.54 -1.32 19.39
N GLN A 98 2.45 -2.02 19.73
CA GLN A 98 2.50 -3.38 20.30
C GLN A 98 3.18 -4.39 19.38
N LEU A 99 2.93 -4.29 18.07
CA LEU A 99 3.62 -5.07 17.06
C LEU A 99 5.14 -4.86 17.15
N LEU A 100 5.57 -3.59 17.16
CA LEU A 100 6.99 -3.25 17.23
C LEU A 100 7.64 -3.65 18.57
N GLU A 101 6.91 -3.57 19.67
CA GLU A 101 7.36 -4.06 20.99
C GLU A 101 7.54 -5.59 21.03
N SER A 102 6.92 -6.31 20.09
CA SER A 102 6.89 -7.77 20.03
C SER A 102 7.81 -8.38 18.96
N LEU A 103 8.61 -7.58 18.25
CA LEU A 103 9.45 -8.05 17.13
C LEU A 103 10.31 -9.26 17.51
N GLY A 104 10.31 -10.27 16.63
CA GLY A 104 10.99 -11.55 16.85
C GLY A 104 10.14 -12.60 17.57
N ALA A 105 8.92 -12.27 18.01
CA ALA A 105 7.99 -13.23 18.61
C ALA A 105 6.78 -13.51 17.70
N SER A 106 6.12 -14.66 17.90
CA SER A 106 4.90 -15.04 17.17
C SER A 106 3.72 -14.08 17.42
N ALA A 107 3.73 -13.33 18.53
CA ALA A 107 2.73 -12.31 18.83
C ALA A 107 2.62 -11.21 17.75
N VAL A 108 3.69 -10.94 17.00
CA VAL A 108 3.68 -10.00 15.87
C VAL A 108 2.63 -10.37 14.84
N THR A 109 2.41 -11.65 14.59
CA THR A 109 1.43 -12.12 13.61
C THR A 109 0.02 -11.70 13.99
N ALA A 110 -0.37 -11.81 15.26
CA ALA A 110 -1.69 -11.38 15.73
C ALA A 110 -1.92 -9.87 15.51
N HIS A 111 -0.91 -9.05 15.83
CA HIS A 111 -0.98 -7.61 15.57
C HIS A 111 -0.95 -7.28 14.07
N SER A 112 -0.17 -8.01 13.28
CA SER A 112 -0.10 -7.84 11.83
C SER A 112 -1.46 -8.14 11.18
N ILE A 113 -2.11 -9.24 11.57
CA ILE A 113 -3.48 -9.59 11.14
C ILE A 113 -4.47 -8.51 11.58
N ALA A 114 -4.37 -7.98 12.80
CA ALA A 114 -5.26 -6.92 13.24
C ALA A 114 -5.13 -5.62 12.43
N LEU A 115 -3.94 -5.34 11.87
CA LEU A 115 -3.70 -4.15 11.03
C LEU A 115 -4.01 -4.37 9.55
N PHE A 116 -3.67 -5.55 9.03
CA PHE A 116 -3.60 -5.82 7.59
C PHE A 116 -4.54 -6.94 7.12
N GLY A 117 -5.18 -7.64 8.04
CA GLY A 117 -6.00 -8.82 7.78
C GLY A 117 -5.17 -10.07 7.48
N GLN A 118 -5.87 -11.11 7.02
CA GLN A 118 -5.29 -12.40 6.63
C GLN A 118 -5.76 -12.85 5.25
N PRO A 119 -4.99 -13.69 4.53
CA PRO A 119 -5.32 -14.13 3.17
C PRO A 119 -6.69 -14.77 2.99
N ASN A 120 -7.19 -15.46 4.02
CA ASN A 120 -8.46 -16.19 3.97
C ASN A 120 -9.68 -15.31 4.34
N GLU A 121 -9.50 -14.00 4.53
CA GLU A 121 -10.64 -13.07 4.66
C GLU A 121 -11.37 -12.90 3.33
N THR A 122 -12.70 -12.93 3.39
CA THR A 122 -13.57 -12.70 2.22
C THR A 122 -13.47 -11.27 1.72
N LEU A 123 -13.36 -11.11 0.40
CA LEU A 123 -13.43 -9.81 -0.25
C LEU A 123 -14.86 -9.23 -0.18
N PRO A 124 -15.02 -7.90 -0.37
CA PRO A 124 -16.33 -7.24 -0.25
C PRO A 124 -17.44 -7.90 -1.07
N GLY A 125 -18.64 -8.00 -0.47
CA GLY A 125 -19.84 -8.52 -1.14
C GLY A 125 -19.99 -10.05 -1.11
N ASN A 126 -19.45 -10.72 -0.08
CA ASN A 126 -19.36 -12.18 0.01
C ASN A 126 -18.62 -12.78 -1.19
N GLY A 127 -17.60 -12.06 -1.66
CA GLY A 127 -16.76 -12.52 -2.76
C GLY A 127 -15.76 -13.59 -2.32
N PRO A 128 -14.88 -14.04 -3.23
CA PRO A 128 -13.80 -14.95 -2.89
C PRO A 128 -12.88 -14.33 -1.83
N THR A 129 -12.12 -15.17 -1.15
CA THR A 129 -11.04 -14.74 -0.26
C THR A 129 -9.91 -14.07 -1.04
N ALA A 130 -9.06 -13.30 -0.35
CA ALA A 130 -7.88 -12.72 -0.99
C ALA A 130 -6.93 -13.81 -1.56
N ARG A 131 -6.86 -14.97 -0.88
CA ARG A 131 -6.10 -16.15 -1.33
C ARG A 131 -6.68 -16.77 -2.61
N GLU A 132 -8.00 -16.96 -2.68
CA GLU A 132 -8.67 -17.46 -3.88
C GLU A 132 -8.49 -16.51 -5.07
N ALA A 133 -8.63 -15.20 -4.86
CA ALA A 133 -8.38 -14.20 -5.89
C ALA A 133 -6.91 -14.21 -6.36
N ALA A 134 -5.96 -14.37 -5.44
CA ALA A 134 -4.54 -14.47 -5.77
C ALA A 134 -4.25 -15.71 -6.64
N ARG A 135 -4.77 -16.89 -6.27
CA ARG A 135 -4.61 -18.12 -7.06
C ARG A 135 -5.14 -17.95 -8.49
N HIS A 136 -6.33 -17.36 -8.63
CA HIS A 136 -6.91 -17.07 -9.94
C HIS A 136 -5.98 -16.22 -10.83
N PHE A 137 -5.36 -15.16 -10.28
CA PHE A 137 -4.41 -14.35 -11.06
C PHE A 137 -3.08 -15.05 -11.33
N ILE A 138 -2.63 -15.95 -10.46
CA ILE A 138 -1.45 -16.79 -10.70
C ILE A 138 -1.73 -17.73 -11.88
N ASP A 139 -2.89 -18.38 -11.89
CA ASP A 139 -3.29 -19.32 -12.96
C ASP A 139 -3.38 -18.60 -14.31
N ILE A 140 -4.10 -17.47 -14.38
CA ILE A 140 -4.20 -16.64 -15.60
C ILE A 140 -2.80 -16.23 -16.10
N ALA A 141 -1.92 -15.83 -15.19
CA ALA A 141 -0.59 -15.39 -15.57
C ALA A 141 0.27 -16.55 -16.10
N ASN A 142 0.14 -17.75 -15.54
CA ASN A 142 0.83 -18.95 -16.04
C ASN A 142 0.32 -19.33 -17.44
N ASP A 143 -1.00 -19.29 -17.67
CA ASP A 143 -1.60 -19.61 -18.97
C ASP A 143 -1.14 -18.61 -20.05
N LEU A 144 -1.12 -17.31 -19.74
CA LEU A 144 -0.67 -16.26 -20.66
C LEU A 144 0.83 -16.30 -20.96
N ASP A 145 1.66 -16.70 -19.99
CA ASP A 145 3.12 -16.84 -20.17
C ASP A 145 3.44 -17.88 -21.27
N HIS A 146 2.58 -18.88 -21.44
CA HIS A 146 2.68 -19.86 -22.52
C HIS A 146 2.34 -19.29 -23.91
N GLU A 147 1.51 -18.25 -24.01
CA GLU A 147 1.09 -17.63 -25.28
C GLU A 147 1.90 -16.37 -25.65
N LEU A 148 2.44 -15.64 -24.66
CA LEU A 148 3.14 -14.36 -24.81
C LEU A 148 4.67 -14.47 -24.99
N LEU A 149 5.17 -15.58 -25.57
CA LEU A 149 6.59 -15.98 -25.68
C LEU A 149 7.60 -14.98 -26.30
N ALA A 150 7.21 -13.73 -26.61
CA ALA A 150 8.15 -12.65 -26.90
C ALA A 150 8.08 -11.60 -25.79
N PRO A 151 9.07 -11.55 -24.87
CA PRO A 151 9.26 -10.37 -24.05
C PRO A 151 9.39 -9.18 -25.01
N GLU A 152 8.56 -8.15 -24.87
CA GLU A 152 8.88 -6.87 -25.51
C GLU A 152 10.32 -6.54 -25.10
N GLU A 153 11.23 -6.40 -26.06
CA GLU A 153 12.60 -5.96 -25.81
C GLU A 153 12.55 -4.55 -25.20
N GLN A 154 12.46 -4.49 -23.88
CA GLN A 154 12.47 -3.23 -23.18
C GLN A 154 13.90 -2.70 -23.15
N ILE A 155 14.12 -1.62 -23.89
CA ILE A 155 15.40 -0.93 -23.88
C ILE A 155 15.62 -0.38 -22.46
N PRO A 156 16.68 -0.80 -21.75
CA PRO A 156 16.91 -0.35 -20.39
C PRO A 156 17.18 1.16 -20.35
N VAL A 157 16.48 1.86 -19.48
CA VAL A 157 16.64 3.28 -19.19
C VAL A 157 17.66 3.44 -18.06
N SER A 158 18.68 4.26 -18.26
CA SER A 158 19.65 4.56 -17.19
C SER A 158 18.99 5.34 -16.05
N ALA A 159 19.51 5.20 -14.82
CA ALA A 159 19.06 5.98 -13.68
C ALA A 159 19.01 7.50 -13.97
N THR A 160 20.03 8.04 -14.66
CA THR A 160 20.09 9.45 -15.04
C THR A 160 19.00 9.85 -16.04
N ALA A 161 18.77 9.02 -17.07
CA ALA A 161 17.72 9.29 -18.04
C ALA A 161 16.33 9.26 -17.38
N LEU A 162 16.08 8.25 -16.54
CA LEU A 162 14.84 8.16 -15.77
C LEU A 162 14.66 9.34 -14.82
N GLN A 163 15.73 9.78 -14.15
CA GLN A 163 15.69 10.94 -13.26
C GLN A 163 15.23 12.19 -13.99
N LEU A 164 15.79 12.47 -15.17
CA LEU A 164 15.40 13.64 -15.99
C LEU A 164 13.95 13.53 -16.49
N GLN A 165 13.55 12.37 -17.01
CA GLN A 165 12.20 12.12 -17.50
C GLN A 165 11.16 12.28 -16.40
N LEU A 166 11.34 11.57 -15.28
CA LEU A 166 10.42 11.61 -14.15
C LEU A 166 10.38 12.98 -13.49
N GLN A 167 11.51 13.68 -13.39
CA GLN A 167 11.52 15.06 -12.91
C GLN A 167 10.71 15.99 -13.81
N GLY A 168 10.81 15.85 -15.13
CA GLY A 168 10.01 16.59 -16.11
C GLY A 168 8.51 16.31 -15.94
N ASP A 169 8.12 15.04 -15.92
CA ASP A 169 6.72 14.62 -15.73
C ASP A 169 6.10 15.22 -14.45
N LEU A 170 6.88 15.26 -13.36
CA LEU A 170 6.44 15.80 -12.07
C LEU A 170 6.38 17.33 -12.07
N ASP A 171 7.41 17.99 -12.60
CA ASP A 171 7.44 19.46 -12.67
C ASP A 171 6.28 19.98 -13.53
N ASP A 172 5.96 19.31 -14.64
CA ASP A 172 4.82 19.62 -15.49
C ASP A 172 3.48 19.40 -14.78
N PHE A 173 3.33 18.28 -14.06
CA PHE A 173 2.10 17.98 -13.31
C PHE A 173 1.85 18.97 -12.17
N PHE A 174 2.89 19.30 -11.39
CA PHE A 174 2.79 20.18 -10.22
C PHE A 174 2.92 21.67 -10.57
N GLY A 175 3.36 22.01 -11.78
CA GLY A 175 3.68 23.37 -12.24
C GLY A 175 4.90 24.00 -11.55
N SER A 176 5.63 23.22 -10.74
CA SER A 176 6.83 23.61 -10.00
C SER A 176 7.50 22.36 -9.40
N ARG A 177 8.74 22.50 -8.92
CA ARG A 177 9.49 21.40 -8.31
C ARG A 177 9.02 21.09 -6.89
N VAL A 178 7.90 20.38 -6.77
CA VAL A 178 7.30 19.95 -5.50
C VAL A 178 7.90 18.62 -5.02
N ILE A 179 8.21 17.71 -5.94
CA ILE A 179 8.86 16.42 -5.67
C ILE A 179 10.19 16.39 -6.43
N ALA A 180 11.29 16.21 -5.70
CA ALA A 180 12.61 16.11 -6.30
C ALA A 180 12.95 14.65 -6.65
N VAL A 181 13.49 14.41 -7.84
CA VAL A 181 14.03 13.11 -8.24
C VAL A 181 15.55 13.16 -8.16
N GLU A 182 16.12 12.35 -7.26
CA GLU A 182 17.53 12.37 -6.88
C GLU A 182 18.18 11.02 -7.18
N LEU A 183 19.46 11.03 -7.60
CA LEU A 183 20.26 9.82 -7.68
C LEU A 183 20.93 9.57 -6.32
N ASP A 184 20.86 8.34 -5.85
CA ASP A 184 21.41 7.92 -4.57
C ASP A 184 22.31 6.68 -4.78
N PRO A 185 23.64 6.81 -4.63
CA PRO A 185 24.57 5.69 -4.80
C PRO A 185 24.52 4.68 -3.64
N GLU A 186 24.01 5.07 -2.47
CA GLU A 186 23.93 4.22 -1.27
C GLU A 186 22.57 3.51 -1.13
N LEU A 187 21.63 3.79 -2.04
CA LEU A 187 20.31 3.18 -2.01
C LEU A 187 20.39 1.67 -2.31
N ILE A 188 19.94 0.85 -1.36
CA ILE A 188 19.91 -0.62 -1.51
C ILE A 188 18.85 -1.02 -2.55
N ALA A 189 17.63 -0.50 -2.40
CA ALA A 189 16.53 -0.74 -3.33
C ALA A 189 16.78 -0.05 -4.67
N LYS A 190 16.11 -0.52 -5.73
CA LYS A 190 16.20 0.09 -7.06
C LYS A 190 15.71 1.56 -7.05
N ALA A 191 14.64 1.83 -6.31
CA ALA A 191 14.11 3.16 -6.07
C ALA A 191 13.42 3.23 -4.70
N ALA A 192 13.27 4.44 -4.16
CA ALA A 192 12.52 4.70 -2.95
C ALA A 192 11.79 6.04 -3.06
N ALA A 193 10.48 6.04 -2.79
CA ALA A 193 9.66 7.25 -2.83
C ALA A 193 9.26 7.71 -1.42
N GLY A 194 9.24 9.02 -1.24
CA GLY A 194 8.68 9.70 -0.10
C GLY A 194 7.90 10.94 -0.55
N ALA A 195 7.23 11.60 0.39
CA ALA A 195 6.27 12.66 0.09
C ALA A 195 6.80 13.80 -0.80
N THR A 196 8.09 14.13 -0.72
CA THR A 196 8.70 15.24 -1.47
C THR A 196 9.94 14.83 -2.26
N ARG A 197 10.31 13.54 -2.25
CA ARG A 197 11.52 13.04 -2.93
C ARG A 197 11.33 11.63 -3.44
N ILE A 198 11.86 11.36 -4.63
CA ILE A 198 12.02 10.02 -5.19
C ILE A 198 13.51 9.81 -5.42
N ARG A 199 14.08 8.79 -4.80
CA ARG A 199 15.49 8.43 -4.95
C ARG A 199 15.62 7.23 -5.88
N LEU A 200 16.49 7.33 -6.86
CA LEU A 200 16.81 6.25 -7.80
C LEU A 200 18.23 5.78 -7.52
N ARG A 201 18.44 4.46 -7.47
CA ARG A 201 19.78 3.92 -7.23
C ARG A 201 20.69 4.25 -8.42
N GLN A 202 21.81 4.90 -8.14
CA GLN A 202 22.79 5.22 -9.17
C GLN A 202 23.33 3.94 -9.82
N GLY A 203 23.43 3.93 -11.15
CA GLY A 203 23.90 2.77 -11.91
C GLY A 203 22.89 1.63 -12.08
N ALA A 204 21.68 1.74 -11.52
CA ALA A 204 20.61 0.79 -11.82
C ALA A 204 20.03 1.04 -13.23
N ALA A 205 19.58 -0.05 -13.85
CA ALA A 205 18.85 -0.04 -15.12
C ALA A 205 17.34 -0.17 -14.85
N PHE A 206 16.54 0.67 -15.51
CA PHE A 206 15.10 0.79 -15.33
C PHE A 206 14.35 0.43 -16.61
N SER A 207 13.10 0.01 -16.46
CA SER A 207 12.15 -0.20 -17.54
C SER A 207 11.22 1.01 -17.69
N ASP A 208 10.48 1.07 -18.79
CA ASP A 208 9.38 2.03 -18.91
C ASP A 208 8.25 1.74 -17.89
N TYR A 209 8.06 0.47 -17.52
CA TYR A 209 7.16 0.09 -16.43
C TYR A 209 7.59 0.67 -15.08
N ASP A 210 8.89 0.67 -14.76
CA ASP A 210 9.40 1.31 -13.54
C ASP A 210 9.06 2.81 -13.52
N ARG A 211 9.23 3.50 -14.65
CA ARG A 211 8.88 4.93 -14.77
C ARG A 211 7.39 5.14 -14.51
N ARG A 212 6.52 4.39 -15.20
CA ARG A 212 5.06 4.53 -15.07
C ARG A 212 4.60 4.19 -13.66
N GLN A 213 5.16 3.16 -13.03
CA GLN A 213 4.89 2.81 -11.65
C GLN A 213 5.32 3.94 -10.70
N LEU A 214 6.55 4.43 -10.79
CA LEU A 214 7.04 5.53 -9.94
C LEU A 214 6.19 6.79 -10.09
N LEU A 215 5.71 7.09 -11.30
CA LEU A 215 4.82 8.21 -11.53
C LEU A 215 3.41 7.95 -10.98
N GLN A 216 2.72 6.91 -11.43
CA GLN A 216 1.30 6.71 -11.14
C GLN A 216 1.03 6.14 -9.74
N HIS A 217 1.86 5.21 -9.27
CA HIS A 217 1.73 4.58 -7.96
C HIS A 217 2.35 5.46 -6.87
N GLU A 218 3.64 5.75 -6.99
CA GLU A 218 4.38 6.41 -5.92
C GLU A 218 4.09 7.91 -5.86
N ALA A 219 4.31 8.63 -6.96
CA ALA A 219 4.17 10.08 -6.95
C ALA A 219 2.72 10.55 -6.88
N LEU A 220 1.87 10.04 -7.79
CA LEU A 220 0.50 10.54 -7.97
C LEU A 220 -0.53 9.92 -7.04
N VAL A 221 -0.15 8.93 -6.21
CA VAL A 221 -0.98 8.45 -5.10
C VAL A 221 -0.27 8.69 -3.77
N HIS A 222 0.84 8.01 -3.48
CA HIS A 222 1.42 8.07 -2.12
C HIS A 222 1.94 9.45 -1.76
N SER A 223 2.73 10.09 -2.63
CA SER A 223 3.27 11.42 -2.37
C SER A 223 2.22 12.50 -2.50
N LEU A 224 1.40 12.46 -3.55
CA LEU A 224 0.32 13.43 -3.78
C LEU A 224 -0.67 13.49 -2.62
N THR A 225 -1.12 12.34 -2.09
CA THR A 225 -2.03 12.32 -0.94
C THR A 225 -1.34 12.79 0.34
N ALA A 226 -0.05 12.50 0.53
CA ALA A 226 0.72 13.06 1.65
C ALA A 226 0.82 14.59 1.56
N LEU A 227 1.06 15.13 0.35
CA LEU A 227 1.14 16.55 0.09
C LEU A 227 -0.20 17.25 0.32
N ASN A 228 -1.29 16.73 -0.24
CA ASN A 228 -2.64 17.25 0.03
C ASN A 228 -2.98 17.16 1.53
N GLY A 229 -2.59 16.07 2.21
CA GLY A 229 -2.77 15.90 3.65
C GLY A 229 -2.04 16.95 4.49
N ARG A 230 -0.89 17.46 4.03
CA ARG A 230 -0.16 18.55 4.72
C ARG A 230 -0.88 19.90 4.63
N GLU A 231 -1.73 20.09 3.63
CA GLU A 231 -2.54 21.29 3.48
C GLU A 231 -3.77 21.28 4.42
N GLN A 232 -4.03 20.18 5.13
CA GLN A 232 -5.14 20.06 6.07
C GLN A 232 -4.79 20.71 7.41
N VAL A 233 -5.21 21.96 7.60
CA VAL A 233 -4.89 22.78 8.79
C VAL A 233 -5.40 22.15 10.08
N HIS A 234 -6.60 21.54 10.06
CA HIS A 234 -7.27 21.02 11.26
C HIS A 234 -7.10 19.51 11.46
N LEU A 235 -6.46 18.81 10.52
CA LEU A 235 -6.26 17.37 10.58
C LEU A 235 -4.93 16.93 9.94
N PRO A 236 -3.78 17.41 10.46
CA PRO A 236 -2.45 17.12 9.90
C PRO A 236 -2.10 15.62 9.87
N SER A 237 -2.77 14.77 10.64
CA SER A 237 -2.64 13.31 10.55
C SER A 237 -2.98 12.73 9.18
N LEU A 238 -3.75 13.44 8.36
CA LEU A 238 -4.01 13.06 6.96
C LEU A 238 -2.74 13.09 6.10
N ALA A 239 -1.64 13.65 6.55
CA ALA A 239 -0.34 13.52 5.88
C ALA A 239 0.39 12.21 6.20
N LEU A 240 -0.03 11.47 7.24
CA LEU A 240 0.69 10.33 7.79
C LEU A 240 0.27 9.00 7.15
N SER A 241 1.25 8.15 6.88
CA SER A 241 1.02 6.76 6.46
C SER A 241 0.74 5.89 7.69
N SER A 242 -0.50 5.95 8.19
CA SER A 242 -0.97 5.06 9.26
C SER A 242 -1.22 3.63 8.73
N PRO A 243 -1.04 2.57 9.54
CA PRO A 243 -1.39 1.21 9.12
C PRO A 243 -2.84 1.09 8.65
N ARG A 244 -3.79 1.79 9.29
CA ARG A 244 -5.22 1.80 8.96
C ARG A 244 -5.51 2.19 7.50
N VAL A 245 -4.75 3.13 6.95
CA VAL A 245 -5.00 3.64 5.59
C VAL A 245 -4.31 2.80 4.52
N THR A 246 -3.48 1.82 4.90
CA THR A 246 -2.66 1.03 3.97
C THR A 246 -3.50 0.37 2.88
N ALA A 247 -4.61 -0.28 3.23
CA ALA A 247 -5.46 -0.94 2.23
C ALA A 247 -6.04 0.06 1.21
N THR A 248 -6.49 1.23 1.67
CA THR A 248 -7.01 2.25 0.75
C THR A 248 -5.90 2.86 -0.12
N GLN A 249 -4.72 3.13 0.44
CA GLN A 249 -3.60 3.72 -0.29
C GLN A 249 -3.01 2.77 -1.33
N GLU A 250 -2.70 1.53 -0.94
CA GLU A 250 -2.21 0.49 -1.86
C GLU A 250 -3.27 0.13 -2.91
N GLY A 251 -4.56 0.15 -2.52
CA GLY A 251 -5.68 -0.03 -3.42
C GLY A 251 -5.81 1.09 -4.46
N LEU A 252 -5.69 2.35 -4.04
CA LEU A 252 -5.71 3.52 -4.93
C LEU A 252 -4.53 3.48 -5.89
N ALA A 253 -3.35 3.11 -5.40
CA ALA A 253 -2.13 3.06 -6.18
C ALA A 253 -2.17 1.92 -7.22
N THR A 254 -2.66 0.73 -6.83
CA THR A 254 -2.86 -0.39 -7.77
C THR A 254 -3.98 -0.09 -8.78
N PHE A 255 -5.06 0.56 -8.35
CA PHE A 255 -6.12 1.01 -9.25
C PHE A 255 -5.63 2.10 -10.23
N ALA A 256 -4.77 3.01 -9.77
CA ALA A 256 -4.16 4.02 -10.62
C ALA A 256 -3.36 3.36 -11.75
N GLU A 257 -2.55 2.35 -11.44
CA GLU A 257 -1.83 1.63 -12.49
C GLU A 257 -2.77 0.90 -13.46
N GLN A 258 -3.86 0.31 -12.98
CA GLN A 258 -4.84 -0.36 -13.83
C GLN A 258 -5.49 0.62 -14.81
N ILE A 259 -5.95 1.78 -14.33
CA ILE A 259 -6.67 2.74 -15.16
C ILE A 259 -5.75 3.49 -16.14
N THR A 260 -4.44 3.55 -15.86
CA THR A 260 -3.44 4.17 -16.75
C THR A 260 -2.70 3.15 -17.61
N GLY A 261 -3.10 1.87 -17.61
CA GLY A 261 -2.43 0.82 -18.39
C GLY A 261 -0.96 0.64 -18.00
N SER A 262 -0.63 0.86 -16.73
CA SER A 262 0.72 0.82 -16.17
C SER A 262 0.96 -0.43 -15.31
N ILE A 263 0.00 -1.36 -15.26
CA ILE A 263 0.13 -2.67 -14.64
C ILE A 263 0.15 -3.75 -15.73
N ASP A 264 1.07 -4.71 -15.62
CA ASP A 264 1.15 -5.90 -16.45
C ASP A 264 0.70 -7.15 -15.68
N ILE A 265 0.52 -8.26 -16.40
CA ILE A 265 0.09 -9.53 -15.80
C ILE A 265 1.13 -10.07 -14.82
N GLU A 266 2.42 -9.89 -15.10
CA GLU A 266 3.50 -10.31 -14.19
C GLU A 266 3.46 -9.56 -12.86
N ARG A 267 3.12 -8.26 -12.86
CA ARG A 267 2.95 -7.47 -11.64
C ARG A 267 1.78 -7.98 -10.83
N MET A 268 0.68 -8.37 -11.48
CA MET A 268 -0.44 -9.01 -10.80
C MET A 268 -0.05 -10.38 -10.22
N LYS A 269 0.72 -11.19 -10.97
CA LYS A 269 1.30 -12.46 -10.50
C LYS A 269 2.18 -12.24 -9.28
N ARG A 270 3.12 -11.28 -9.31
CA ARG A 270 4.01 -10.96 -8.17
C ARG A 270 3.26 -10.56 -6.91
N ILE A 271 2.19 -9.76 -7.02
CA ILE A 271 1.34 -9.41 -5.87
C ILE A 271 0.65 -10.66 -5.33
N SER A 272 0.10 -11.48 -6.23
CA SER A 272 -0.65 -12.68 -5.88
C SER A 272 0.21 -13.76 -5.24
N LEU A 273 1.42 -13.99 -5.76
CA LEU A 273 2.41 -14.91 -5.16
C LEU A 273 2.70 -14.53 -3.70
N ARG A 274 2.79 -13.23 -3.38
CA ARG A 274 3.04 -12.77 -2.01
C ARG A 274 1.88 -13.05 -1.06
N ILE A 275 0.64 -13.01 -1.56
CA ILE A 275 -0.54 -13.32 -0.75
C ILE A 275 -0.59 -14.82 -0.43
N GLU A 276 -0.30 -15.67 -1.41
CA GLU A 276 -0.20 -17.13 -1.19
C GLU A 276 0.96 -17.45 -0.25
N ALA A 277 2.13 -16.82 -0.41
CA ALA A 277 3.28 -17.00 0.48
C ALA A 277 2.97 -16.63 1.94
N VAL A 278 2.20 -15.56 2.19
CA VAL A 278 1.71 -15.24 3.54
C VAL A 278 0.81 -16.36 4.07
N ALA A 279 -0.07 -16.92 3.23
CA ALA A 279 -0.94 -18.01 3.63
C ALA A 279 -0.13 -19.27 3.96
N MET A 280 0.87 -19.63 3.13
CA MET A 280 1.78 -20.75 3.38
C MET A 280 2.51 -20.60 4.73
N ALA A 281 3.06 -19.41 5.02
CA ALA A 281 3.75 -19.15 6.28
C ALA A 281 2.82 -19.28 7.50
N LEU A 282 1.57 -18.81 7.39
CA LEU A 282 0.54 -19.00 8.43
C LEU A 282 0.15 -20.47 8.58
N ASP A 283 0.13 -21.24 7.47
CA ASP A 283 -0.17 -22.67 7.44
C ASP A 283 1.00 -23.55 7.94
N GLY A 284 2.15 -22.94 8.27
CA GLY A 284 3.28 -23.62 8.92
C GLY A 284 4.58 -23.64 8.11
N ALA A 285 4.58 -23.16 6.86
CA ALA A 285 5.77 -23.16 6.01
C ALA A 285 6.85 -22.24 6.59
N ASP A 286 8.10 -22.70 6.59
CA ASP A 286 9.24 -21.92 7.05
C ASP A 286 9.79 -20.98 5.96
N PHE A 287 10.83 -20.20 6.30
CA PHE A 287 11.44 -19.26 5.36
C PHE A 287 12.00 -19.94 4.11
N ILE A 288 12.58 -21.13 4.23
CA ILE A 288 13.20 -21.86 3.12
C ILE A 288 12.12 -22.39 2.17
N GLU A 289 11.02 -22.91 2.71
CA GLU A 289 9.88 -23.37 1.92
C GLU A 289 9.21 -22.23 1.16
N VAL A 290 8.99 -21.09 1.81
CA VAL A 290 8.44 -19.88 1.14
C VAL A 290 9.41 -19.31 0.11
N PHE A 291 10.71 -19.34 0.39
CA PHE A 291 11.73 -18.97 -0.59
C PHE A 291 11.69 -19.90 -1.82
N GLY A 292 11.63 -21.21 -1.59
CA GLY A 292 11.53 -22.23 -2.64
C GLY A 292 10.30 -22.01 -3.52
N TYR A 293 9.15 -21.68 -2.92
CA TYR A 293 7.94 -21.33 -3.65
C TYR A 293 8.13 -20.16 -4.63
N PHE A 294 8.88 -19.11 -4.27
CA PHE A 294 9.17 -18.02 -5.20
C PHE A 294 10.14 -18.42 -6.31
N ILE A 295 11.12 -19.28 -6.01
CA ILE A 295 12.02 -19.87 -7.01
C ILE A 295 11.23 -20.69 -8.03
N ASP A 296 10.34 -21.56 -7.56
CA ASP A 296 9.50 -22.42 -8.40
C ASP A 296 8.54 -21.60 -9.26
N ALA A 297 8.13 -20.43 -8.79
CA ALA A 297 7.33 -19.46 -9.53
C ALA A 297 8.13 -18.62 -10.55
N GLY A 298 9.44 -18.87 -10.71
CA GLY A 298 10.31 -18.25 -11.71
C GLY A 298 11.07 -16.99 -11.26
N GLN A 299 11.01 -16.61 -9.97
CA GLN A 299 11.83 -15.49 -9.46
C GLN A 299 13.29 -15.93 -9.30
N ASN A 300 14.23 -15.01 -9.56
CA ASN A 300 15.64 -15.28 -9.27
C ASN A 300 15.89 -15.35 -7.74
N PRO A 301 17.03 -15.91 -7.28
CA PRO A 301 17.30 -16.06 -5.84
C PRO A 301 17.28 -14.75 -5.04
N THR A 302 17.78 -13.66 -5.59
CA THR A 302 17.80 -12.36 -4.90
C THR A 302 16.39 -11.81 -4.68
N GLU A 303 15.53 -11.93 -5.70
CA GLU A 303 14.13 -11.56 -5.64
C GLU A 303 13.33 -12.47 -4.71
N SER A 304 13.53 -13.78 -4.80
CA SER A 304 12.88 -14.78 -3.94
C SER A 304 13.20 -14.56 -2.47
N PHE A 305 14.47 -14.25 -2.14
CA PHE A 305 14.85 -13.87 -0.78
C PHE A 305 14.13 -12.61 -0.33
N SER A 306 14.10 -11.57 -1.17
CA SER A 306 13.44 -10.31 -0.85
C SER A 306 11.93 -10.51 -0.65
N SER A 307 11.29 -11.35 -1.45
CA SER A 307 9.88 -11.70 -1.34
C SER A 307 9.58 -12.51 -0.07
N ALA A 308 10.38 -13.53 0.27
CA ALA A 308 10.25 -14.28 1.51
C ALA A 308 10.51 -13.41 2.75
N GLN A 309 11.54 -12.56 2.70
CA GLN A 309 11.86 -11.60 3.76
C GLN A 309 10.71 -10.64 4.06
N ARG A 310 9.89 -10.27 3.07
CA ARG A 310 8.69 -9.47 3.31
C ARG A 310 7.62 -10.19 4.12
N VAL A 311 7.51 -11.51 3.96
CA VAL A 311 6.58 -12.38 4.68
C VAL A 311 7.05 -12.60 6.12
N PHE A 312 8.36 -12.79 6.32
CA PHE A 312 8.93 -13.09 7.64
C PHE A 312 9.47 -11.88 8.42
N ARG A 313 9.31 -10.65 7.91
CA ARG A 313 9.79 -9.46 8.63
C ARG A 313 9.13 -9.32 10.00
N GLY A 314 9.94 -9.18 11.04
CA GLY A 314 9.47 -9.01 12.42
C GLY A 314 8.96 -10.28 13.09
N VAL A 315 8.92 -11.44 12.41
CA VAL A 315 8.43 -12.72 12.97
C VAL A 315 9.54 -13.79 12.93
N PRO A 316 9.42 -14.87 13.73
CA PRO A 316 10.29 -16.04 13.60
C PRO A 316 10.24 -16.66 12.19
N THR A 317 11.38 -17.16 11.71
CA THR A 317 11.54 -17.75 10.36
C THR A 317 11.19 -19.24 10.27
N GLY A 318 10.93 -19.90 11.41
CA GLY A 318 10.67 -21.35 11.49
C GLY A 318 9.23 -21.78 11.18
N GLY A 319 8.41 -20.91 10.57
CA GLY A 319 7.03 -21.20 10.17
C GLY A 319 5.97 -20.93 11.26
N GLY A 320 4.71 -20.93 10.83
CA GLY A 320 3.53 -20.66 11.69
C GLY A 320 3.34 -19.19 12.06
N ALA A 321 4.13 -18.29 11.49
CA ALA A 321 4.08 -16.86 11.74
C ALA A 321 4.33 -16.08 10.44
N ALA A 322 3.61 -14.98 10.24
CA ALA A 322 3.76 -14.12 9.08
C ALA A 322 3.49 -12.64 9.42
N PHE A 323 4.10 -11.76 8.62
CA PHE A 323 3.79 -10.35 8.53
C PHE A 323 2.83 -10.12 7.35
N THR A 324 1.56 -9.86 7.64
CA THR A 324 0.46 -10.00 6.67
C THR A 324 0.17 -8.75 5.85
N LYS A 325 1.06 -7.74 5.83
CA LYS A 325 0.86 -6.50 5.05
C LYS A 325 0.50 -6.74 3.59
N ASP A 326 1.14 -7.71 2.94
CA ASP A 326 0.96 -7.89 1.50
C ASP A 326 -0.45 -8.45 1.14
N THR A 327 -1.24 -8.89 2.13
CA THR A 327 -2.67 -9.21 1.95
C THR A 327 -3.51 -7.99 1.57
N VAL A 328 -3.07 -6.76 1.89
CA VAL A 328 -3.87 -5.55 1.66
C VAL A 328 -3.98 -5.14 0.19
N TYR A 329 -3.12 -5.62 -0.71
CA TYR A 329 -3.06 -5.14 -2.10
C TYR A 329 -4.34 -5.50 -2.87
N LEU A 330 -4.69 -6.79 -2.97
CA LEU A 330 -5.91 -7.22 -3.67
C LEU A 330 -7.17 -6.74 -2.96
N ARG A 331 -7.20 -6.81 -1.62
CA ARG A 331 -8.33 -6.30 -0.84
C ARG A 331 -8.55 -4.80 -1.04
N GLY A 332 -7.46 -4.05 -1.05
CA GLY A 332 -7.44 -2.62 -1.33
C GLY A 332 -7.93 -2.30 -2.72
N LEU A 333 -7.40 -2.99 -3.74
CA LEU A 333 -7.80 -2.82 -5.14
C LEU A 333 -9.30 -3.07 -5.32
N VAL A 334 -9.81 -4.20 -4.84
CA VAL A 334 -11.24 -4.54 -4.93
C VAL A 334 -12.09 -3.55 -4.14
N GLY A 335 -11.65 -3.14 -2.95
CA GLY A 335 -12.34 -2.15 -2.12
C GLY A 335 -12.47 -0.79 -2.82
N VAL A 336 -11.38 -0.27 -3.36
CA VAL A 336 -11.34 1.00 -4.10
C VAL A 336 -12.17 0.91 -5.36
N HIS A 337 -11.98 -0.14 -6.16
CA HIS A 337 -12.73 -0.34 -7.40
C HIS A 337 -14.25 -0.41 -7.13
N THR A 338 -14.66 -1.15 -6.09
CA THR A 338 -16.07 -1.24 -5.65
C THR A 338 -16.60 0.10 -5.17
N PHE A 339 -15.82 0.84 -4.39
CA PHE A 339 -16.19 2.17 -3.92
C PHE A 339 -16.41 3.15 -5.08
N PHE A 340 -15.52 3.15 -6.07
CA PHE A 340 -15.61 4.01 -7.24
C PHE A 340 -16.85 3.70 -8.08
N ARG A 341 -17.13 2.40 -8.32
CA ARG A 341 -18.34 1.94 -9.02
C ARG A 341 -19.61 2.33 -8.29
N ARG A 342 -19.69 2.11 -6.97
CA ARG A 342 -20.85 2.52 -6.17
C ARG A 342 -21.04 4.03 -6.15
N SER A 343 -19.94 4.78 -6.05
CA SER A 343 -19.97 6.24 -6.11
C SER A 343 -20.48 6.75 -7.46
N LEU A 344 -20.16 6.07 -8.57
CA LEU A 344 -20.75 6.38 -9.88
C LEU A 344 -22.26 6.09 -9.89
N GLN A 345 -22.70 4.91 -9.43
CA GLN A 345 -24.12 4.52 -9.42
C GLN A 345 -25.01 5.43 -8.56
N GLN A 346 -24.44 6.08 -7.55
CA GLN A 346 -25.16 6.93 -6.59
C GLN A 346 -24.96 8.43 -6.87
N ASP A 347 -24.38 8.81 -8.01
CA ASP A 347 -24.05 10.21 -8.35
C ASP A 347 -23.15 10.92 -7.31
N ARG A 348 -22.25 10.15 -6.68
CA ARG A 348 -21.33 10.57 -5.61
C ARG A 348 -19.86 10.53 -6.00
N LEU A 349 -19.52 10.68 -7.30
CA LEU A 349 -18.11 10.72 -7.78
C LEU A 349 -17.24 11.78 -7.08
N ARG A 350 -17.85 12.81 -6.49
CA ARG A 350 -17.13 13.79 -5.65
C ARG A 350 -16.37 13.15 -4.49
N LEU A 351 -16.86 12.02 -3.94
CA LEU A 351 -16.18 11.30 -2.87
C LEU A 351 -14.88 10.66 -3.36
N CYS A 352 -14.85 10.14 -4.59
CA CYS A 352 -13.62 9.62 -5.21
C CYS A 352 -12.54 10.69 -5.30
N ARG A 353 -12.92 11.95 -5.59
CA ARG A 353 -11.98 13.08 -5.59
C ARG A 353 -11.51 13.40 -4.17
N ARG A 354 -12.43 13.48 -3.20
CA ARG A 354 -12.11 13.77 -1.79
C ARG A 354 -11.18 12.75 -1.14
N LEU A 355 -11.13 11.51 -1.61
CA LEU A 355 -10.12 10.52 -1.17
C LEU A 355 -8.67 10.97 -1.38
N PHE A 356 -8.43 11.90 -2.31
CA PHE A 356 -7.10 12.44 -2.55
C PHE A 356 -6.76 13.63 -1.66
N ALA A 357 -7.69 14.14 -0.83
CA ALA A 357 -7.45 15.29 0.05
C ALA A 357 -6.42 15.00 1.16
N GLY A 358 -6.09 13.72 1.35
CA GLY A 358 -5.17 13.23 2.36
C GLY A 358 -5.20 11.71 2.41
N LYS A 359 -4.41 11.13 3.30
CA LYS A 359 -4.40 9.69 3.56
C LYS A 359 -5.53 9.33 4.52
N MET A 360 -6.55 8.68 3.99
CA MET A 360 -7.74 8.28 4.74
C MET A 360 -8.30 6.96 4.21
N THR A 361 -9.21 6.35 4.97
CA THR A 361 -9.93 5.16 4.55
C THR A 361 -11.15 5.50 3.68
N LEU A 362 -11.73 4.48 3.04
CA LEU A 362 -12.97 4.61 2.28
C LEU A 362 -14.19 5.00 3.15
N ASP A 363 -14.17 4.75 4.45
CA ASP A 363 -15.25 5.14 5.37
C ASP A 363 -15.04 6.52 5.97
N ASP A 364 -13.78 6.94 6.15
CA ASP A 364 -13.45 8.30 6.56
C ASP A 364 -13.98 9.32 5.54
N VAL A 365 -13.74 9.11 4.24
CA VAL A 365 -14.18 10.06 3.21
C VAL A 365 -15.70 10.25 3.19
N LYS A 366 -16.47 9.21 3.54
CA LYS A 366 -17.93 9.30 3.69
C LYS A 366 -18.29 10.10 4.94
N SER A 367 -17.65 9.78 6.06
CA SER A 367 -17.89 10.42 7.36
C SER A 367 -17.48 11.89 7.37
N PHE A 368 -16.49 12.26 6.56
CA PHE A 368 -15.96 13.60 6.41
C PHE A 368 -16.73 14.48 5.41
N GLU A 369 -17.73 13.94 4.71
CA GLU A 369 -18.53 14.72 3.75
C GLU A 369 -19.06 16.06 4.33
N PRO A 370 -19.65 16.10 5.55
CA PRO A 370 -20.06 17.36 6.17
C PRO A 370 -18.90 18.32 6.46
N LEU A 371 -17.71 17.80 6.78
CA LEU A 371 -16.53 18.61 7.12
C LEU A 371 -15.92 19.27 5.87
N PHE A 372 -15.99 18.60 4.72
CA PHE A 372 -15.65 19.22 3.43
C PHE A 372 -16.68 20.29 3.04
N GLU A 373 -17.96 20.06 3.30
CA GLU A 373 -19.04 21.00 2.97
C GLU A 373 -18.98 22.26 3.84
N SER A 374 -18.61 22.13 5.11
CA SER A 374 -18.42 23.25 6.03
C SER A 374 -17.07 23.96 5.89
N GLY A 375 -16.19 23.48 5.01
CA GLY A 375 -14.85 24.05 4.80
C GLY A 375 -13.85 23.81 5.93
N VAL A 376 -14.12 22.83 6.80
CA VAL A 376 -13.19 22.39 7.86
C VAL A 376 -12.06 21.56 7.28
N LEU A 377 -12.38 20.68 6.32
CA LEU A 377 -11.40 19.99 5.51
C LEU A 377 -11.30 20.63 4.13
N ALA A 378 -10.08 20.84 3.67
CA ALA A 378 -9.82 21.41 2.36
C ALA A 378 -9.99 20.35 1.26
N ALA A 379 -10.59 20.73 0.14
CA ALA A 379 -10.58 19.89 -1.06
C ALA A 379 -9.14 19.57 -1.51
N PRO A 380 -8.89 18.44 -2.20
CA PRO A 380 -7.55 18.12 -2.71
C PRO A 380 -7.04 19.22 -3.65
N ARG A 381 -5.83 19.72 -3.40
CA ARG A 381 -5.18 20.71 -4.25
C ARG A 381 -4.74 20.07 -5.57
N TRP A 382 -4.10 18.90 -5.47
CA TRP A 382 -3.65 18.13 -6.63
C TRP A 382 -4.49 16.87 -6.81
N LEU A 383 -4.77 16.50 -8.06
CA LEU A 383 -5.52 15.30 -8.43
C LEU A 383 -4.89 14.65 -9.66
N PRO A 384 -4.74 13.31 -9.69
CA PRO A 384 -4.34 12.61 -10.91
C PRO A 384 -5.29 12.93 -12.07
N HIS A 385 -4.76 12.97 -13.30
CA HIS A 385 -5.55 13.34 -14.48
C HIS A 385 -6.76 12.42 -14.71
N TRP A 386 -6.62 11.14 -14.41
CA TRP A 386 -7.71 10.17 -14.54
C TRP A 386 -8.83 10.38 -13.50
N VAL A 387 -8.55 11.02 -12.36
CA VAL A 387 -9.55 11.37 -11.34
C VAL A 387 -10.21 12.72 -11.64
N SER A 388 -9.43 13.68 -12.16
CA SER A 388 -9.95 15.02 -12.48
C SER A 388 -10.93 14.97 -13.64
N ARG A 389 -10.68 14.13 -14.66
CA ARG A 389 -11.56 13.91 -15.81
C ARG A 389 -12.71 12.94 -15.49
N ALA A 390 -13.78 13.45 -14.88
CA ALA A 390 -14.94 12.65 -14.45
C ALA A 390 -15.53 11.77 -15.57
N ASN A 391 -15.61 12.28 -16.81
CA ASN A 391 -16.19 11.53 -17.93
C ASN A 391 -15.36 10.29 -18.31
N GLY A 392 -14.02 10.41 -18.30
CA GLY A 392 -13.14 9.28 -18.60
C GLY A 392 -13.23 8.19 -17.55
N LEU A 393 -13.20 8.59 -16.27
CA LEU A 393 -13.38 7.67 -15.15
C LEU A 393 -14.77 7.00 -15.18
N ALA A 394 -15.82 7.78 -15.44
CA ALA A 394 -17.18 7.26 -15.54
C ALA A 394 -17.32 6.23 -16.68
N GLY A 395 -16.69 6.48 -17.84
CA GLY A 395 -16.69 5.54 -18.97
C GLY A 395 -16.09 4.18 -18.61
N VAL A 396 -14.88 4.17 -18.02
CA VAL A 396 -14.21 2.92 -17.61
C VAL A 396 -15.01 2.17 -16.53
N LEU A 397 -15.51 2.90 -15.53
CA LEU A 397 -16.32 2.32 -14.46
C LEU A 397 -17.68 1.79 -14.96
N ALA A 398 -18.32 2.48 -15.91
CA ALA A 398 -19.56 2.04 -16.54
C ALA A 398 -19.35 0.76 -17.36
N PHE A 399 -18.27 0.67 -18.13
CA PHE A 399 -17.91 -0.55 -18.85
C PHE A 399 -17.64 -1.71 -17.88
N SER A 400 -16.88 -1.48 -16.80
CA SER A 400 -16.66 -2.49 -15.76
C SER A 400 -17.97 -2.97 -15.10
N LEU A 401 -18.91 -2.05 -14.85
CA LEU A 401 -20.26 -2.39 -14.35
C LEU A 401 -21.04 -3.29 -15.31
N PHE A 402 -20.93 -3.03 -16.61
CA PHE A 402 -21.55 -3.82 -17.66
C PHE A 402 -20.87 -5.18 -17.83
N ALA A 403 -19.54 -5.22 -17.94
CA ALA A 403 -18.76 -6.43 -18.14
C ALA A 403 -19.01 -7.48 -17.06
N ASN A 404 -19.19 -7.09 -15.80
CA ASN A 404 -19.54 -8.02 -14.72
C ASN A 404 -20.91 -8.70 -14.86
N ARG A 405 -21.80 -8.20 -15.71
CA ARG A 405 -23.07 -8.85 -16.05
C ARG A 405 -22.90 -9.91 -17.14
N ILE A 406 -21.79 -9.87 -17.85
CA ILE A 406 -21.45 -10.84 -18.88
C ILE A 406 -20.86 -12.06 -18.18
N ARG A 407 -21.57 -13.18 -18.25
CA ARG A 407 -21.12 -14.48 -17.76
C ARG A 407 -20.30 -15.14 -18.86
N LEU A 408 -18.98 -14.93 -18.85
CA LEU A 408 -18.08 -15.53 -19.85
C LEU A 408 -18.15 -17.06 -19.84
N ASP A 409 -18.40 -17.66 -18.68
CA ASP A 409 -18.65 -19.10 -18.49
C ASP A 409 -19.94 -19.60 -19.17
N GLN A 410 -20.82 -18.69 -19.58
CA GLN A 410 -22.05 -18.97 -20.33
C GLN A 410 -21.95 -18.57 -21.81
N ILE A 411 -20.83 -17.95 -22.21
CA ILE A 411 -20.49 -17.76 -23.61
C ILE A 411 -19.81 -19.05 -24.06
N SER A 412 -20.61 -20.10 -24.25
CA SER A 412 -20.18 -21.28 -24.98
C SER A 412 -19.85 -20.88 -26.42
N GLU A 413 -18.71 -21.36 -26.92
CA GLU A 413 -18.23 -21.29 -28.31
C GLU A 413 -19.39 -21.20 -29.30
N THR A 414 -19.68 -19.98 -29.73
CA THR A 414 -20.44 -19.75 -30.96
C THR A 414 -19.39 -19.22 -31.92
N GLU A 415 -18.98 -20.12 -32.81
CA GLU A 415 -18.04 -20.00 -33.95
C GLU A 415 -17.49 -18.61 -34.28
#